data_AF-A0A327S8I1-F1
#
_entry.id   AF-A0A327S8I1-F1
#
_cell.length_a   1.000
_cell.length_b   1.000
_cell.length_c   1.000
_cell.angle_alpha   90.00
_cell.angle_beta   90.00
_cell.angle_gamma   90.00
#
_symmetry.space_group_name_H-M   'P 1'
#
loop_
_entity.id
_entity.type
_entity.pdbx_description
1 polymer ?
#
loop_
_entity_poly.entity_id
_entity_poly.type
_entity_poly.pdbx_seq_one_letter_code
_entity_poly.pdbx_strand_id
1 'polypeptide(L)'
;MGIFKTRQNKKYNYIPRHYQGEGNPFEIKHKFDEHRKTVGNVGLKGKFENAWDDYKNTPDKTANRRILIIAAILIFIFLLIIGFDLSIFFPKG
;
A
#
# COMPACT_ATOMS: atom_id res chain seq x y z
N MET A 1 0.76 -13.80 11.98
CA MET A 1 2.08 -14.45 12.21
C MET A 1 1.83 -15.96 12.23
N GLY A 2 2.04 -16.63 11.09
CA GLY A 2 1.66 -18.04 10.91
C GLY A 2 2.82 -19.02 11.07
N ILE A 3 2.47 -20.28 11.35
CA ILE A 3 3.33 -21.39 11.81
C ILE A 3 4.29 -21.92 10.72
N PHE A 4 4.14 -21.51 9.45
CA PHE A 4 5.03 -21.88 8.35
C PHE A 4 5.78 -20.68 7.78
N LYS A 5 6.59 -20.01 8.60
CA LYS A 5 7.46 -18.95 8.11
C LYS A 5 8.75 -19.57 7.57
N THR A 6 8.87 -19.68 6.25
CA THR A 6 10.12 -20.07 5.61
C THR A 6 11.21 -19.08 6.00
N ARG A 7 12.42 -19.60 6.23
CA ARG A 7 13.59 -18.78 6.57
C ARG A 7 13.81 -17.78 5.44
N GLN A 8 13.93 -16.50 5.78
CA GLN A 8 14.25 -15.46 4.81
C GLN A 8 15.66 -15.66 4.25
N ASN A 9 15.84 -15.33 2.98
CA ASN A 9 17.13 -15.36 2.30
C ASN A 9 18.13 -14.46 3.05
N LYS A 10 19.35 -14.97 3.30
CA LYS A 10 20.42 -14.16 3.90
C LYS A 10 20.80 -13.06 2.91
N LYS A 11 20.68 -11.80 3.33
CA LYS A 11 21.21 -10.64 2.60
C LYS A 11 22.59 -10.31 3.17
N TYR A 12 23.60 -10.22 2.31
CA TYR A 12 24.95 -9.86 2.72
C TYR A 12 25.23 -8.42 2.29
N ASN A 13 25.53 -7.54 3.25
CA ASN A 13 26.02 -6.19 2.96
C ASN A 13 27.51 -6.28 2.62
N TYR A 14 27.83 -6.27 1.34
CA TYR A 14 29.21 -6.15 0.87
C TYR A 14 29.50 -4.68 0.53
N ILE A 15 30.53 -4.13 1.15
CA ILE A 15 31.00 -2.76 0.89
C ILE A 15 32.30 -2.87 0.09
N PRO A 16 32.27 -2.69 -1.24
CA PRO A 16 33.48 -2.67 -2.06
C PRO A 16 34.42 -1.51 -1.70
N ARG A 17 35.73 -1.79 -1.64
CA ARG A 17 36.77 -0.79 -1.29
C ARG A 17 36.96 0.34 -2.31
N HIS A 18 36.62 0.13 -3.57
CA HIS A 18 36.90 1.08 -4.68
C HIS A 18 35.65 1.57 -5.40
N TYR A 19 34.45 1.24 -4.90
CA TYR A 19 33.20 1.71 -5.51
C TYR A 19 32.81 3.05 -4.88
N GLN A 20 32.52 4.04 -5.71
CA GLN A 20 32.12 5.39 -5.29
C GLN A 20 30.62 5.65 -5.50
N GLY A 21 29.80 4.60 -5.63
CA GLY A 21 28.35 4.69 -5.74
C GLY A 21 27.62 4.28 -4.47
N GLU A 22 26.31 4.52 -4.43
CA GLU A 22 25.46 4.05 -3.34
C GLU A 22 25.04 2.58 -3.57
N GLY A 23 25.33 1.70 -2.60
CA GLY A 23 24.89 0.31 -2.60
C GLY A 23 25.97 -0.73 -2.95
N ASN A 24 25.55 -1.99 -3.07
CA ASN A 24 26.44 -3.12 -3.39
C ASN A 24 26.35 -3.45 -4.90
N PRO A 25 27.41 -3.21 -5.70
CA PRO A 25 27.41 -3.47 -7.14
C PRO A 25 27.31 -4.96 -7.50
N PHE A 26 27.51 -5.86 -6.53
CA PHE A 26 27.40 -7.31 -6.69
C PHE A 26 26.10 -7.86 -6.10
N GLU A 27 25.15 -7.01 -5.74
CA GLU A 27 23.85 -7.47 -5.24
C GLU A 27 23.08 -8.18 -6.35
N ILE A 28 22.78 -9.46 -6.16
CA ILE A 28 21.95 -10.25 -7.09
C ILE A 28 20.50 -9.76 -6.94
N LYS A 29 20.15 -8.71 -7.68
CA LYS A 29 18.78 -8.22 -7.82
C LYS A 29 18.18 -8.65 -9.15
N HIS A 30 16.88 -8.89 -9.14
CA HIS A 30 16.12 -9.01 -10.38
C HIS A 30 15.90 -7.62 -10.98
N LYS A 31 15.92 -7.49 -12.31
CA LYS A 31 15.75 -6.20 -13.02
C LYS A 31 14.46 -5.45 -12.66
N PHE A 32 13.46 -6.17 -12.17
CA PHE A 32 12.15 -5.63 -11.79
C PHE A 32 11.97 -5.47 -10.28
N ASP A 33 13.00 -5.75 -9.47
CA ASP A 33 12.91 -5.60 -8.01
C ASP A 33 12.68 -4.14 -7.60
N GLU A 34 13.22 -3.19 -8.36
CA GLU A 34 13.04 -1.75 -8.13
C GLU A 34 11.59 -1.28 -8.37
N HIS A 35 10.85 -1.99 -9.22
CA HIS A 35 9.46 -1.68 -9.55
C HIS A 35 8.45 -2.47 -8.69
N ARG A 36 8.93 -3.38 -7.81
CA ARG A 36 8.07 -4.20 -6.96
C ARG A 36 7.68 -3.45 -5.68
N LYS A 37 6.52 -2.79 -5.69
CA LYS A 37 5.96 -2.15 -4.49
C LYS A 37 5.29 -3.13 -3.52
N THR A 38 4.97 -4.35 -3.97
CA THR A 38 4.18 -5.35 -3.22
C THR A 38 5.03 -6.34 -2.41
N VAL A 39 6.35 -6.41 -2.67
CA VAL A 39 7.25 -7.40 -2.06
C VAL A 39 8.13 -6.72 -1.02
N GLY A 40 7.78 -6.85 0.26
CA GLY A 40 8.56 -6.29 1.37
C GLY A 40 7.69 -5.98 2.58
N ASN A 41 8.29 -5.93 3.78
CA ASN A 41 7.58 -5.46 4.98
C ASN A 41 7.67 -3.93 5.04
N VAL A 42 6.84 -3.25 4.25
CA VAL A 42 6.68 -1.80 4.32
C VAL A 42 5.84 -1.45 5.56
N GLY A 43 6.31 -0.48 6.35
CA GLY A 43 5.56 0.06 7.49
C GLY A 43 4.24 0.72 7.05
N LEU A 44 3.39 1.11 8.00
CA LEU A 44 2.07 1.68 7.72
C LEU A 44 2.13 2.91 6.80
N LYS A 45 3.10 3.80 7.02
CA LYS A 45 3.34 4.98 6.16
C LYS A 45 3.64 4.58 4.71
N GLY A 46 4.55 3.63 4.51
CA GLY A 46 4.92 3.15 3.17
C GLY A 46 3.77 2.44 2.47
N LYS A 47 2.91 1.73 3.20
CA LYS A 47 1.67 1.16 2.63
C LYS A 47 0.71 2.23 2.13
N PHE A 48 0.54 3.31 2.91
CA PHE A 48 -0.34 4.42 2.52
C PHE A 48 0.20 5.15 1.29
N GLU A 49 1.50 5.46 1.29
CA GLU A 49 2.17 6.13 0.17
C GLU A 49 2.11 5.31 -1.11
N ASN A 50 2.40 4.01 -1.04
CA ASN A 50 2.29 3.10 -2.19
C ASN A 50 0.84 3.01 -2.71
N ALA A 51 -0.15 2.88 -1.82
CA ALA A 51 -1.55 2.81 -2.22
C ALA A 51 -2.03 4.11 -2.89
N TRP A 52 -1.58 5.27 -2.39
CA TRP A 52 -1.87 6.57 -2.98
C TRP A 52 -1.25 6.72 -4.36
N ASP A 53 0.02 6.34 -4.50
CA ASP A 53 0.73 6.37 -5.77
C ASP A 53 0.10 5.41 -6.79
N ASP A 54 -0.30 4.21 -6.37
CA ASP A 54 -0.98 3.24 -7.22
C ASP A 54 -2.35 3.75 -7.67
N TYR A 55 -3.12 4.41 -6.79
CA TYR A 55 -4.40 5.03 -7.14
C TYR A 55 -4.24 6.14 -8.20
N LYS A 56 -3.16 6.92 -8.14
CA LYS A 56 -2.91 8.03 -9.06
C LYS A 56 -2.36 7.57 -10.41
N ASN A 57 -1.44 6.60 -10.41
CA ASN A 57 -0.71 6.18 -11.60
C ASN A 57 -1.32 4.98 -12.32
N THR A 58 -2.26 4.25 -11.68
CA THR A 58 -2.95 3.10 -12.27
C THR A 58 -4.47 3.33 -12.33
N PRO A 59 -4.97 4.05 -13.36
CA PRO A 59 -6.39 4.37 -13.46
C PRO A 59 -7.21 3.14 -13.91
N ASP A 60 -7.55 2.25 -12.97
CA ASP A 60 -8.53 1.20 -13.19
C ASP A 60 -9.93 1.66 -12.72
N LYS A 61 -10.81 1.93 -13.69
CA LYS A 61 -12.19 2.39 -13.43
C LYS A 61 -12.99 1.39 -12.60
N THR A 62 -12.74 0.08 -12.75
CA THR A 62 -13.44 -0.95 -12.01
C THR A 62 -12.99 -1.01 -10.56
N ALA A 63 -11.68 -0.90 -10.32
CA ALA A 63 -11.11 -0.83 -8.98
C ALA A 63 -11.58 0.42 -8.25
N ASN A 64 -11.55 1.59 -8.91
CA ASN A 64 -12.00 2.86 -8.33
C ASN A 64 -13.47 2.83 -7.93
N ARG A 65 -14.34 2.23 -8.78
CA ARG A 65 -15.76 2.06 -8.44
C ARG A 65 -15.94 1.18 -7.19
N ARG A 66 -15.20 0.08 -7.07
CA ARG A 66 -15.25 -0.79 -5.89
C ARG A 66 -14.78 -0.05 -4.64
N ILE A 67 -13.68 0.71 -4.72
CA ILE A 67 -13.16 1.50 -3.60
C ILE A 67 -14.22 2.51 -3.12
N LEU A 68 -14.87 3.21 -4.05
CA LEU A 68 -15.95 4.15 -3.71
C LEU A 68 -17.14 3.47 -3.04
N ILE A 69 -17.58 2.31 -3.55
CA ILE A 69 -18.68 1.55 -2.95
C ILE A 69 -18.31 1.10 -1.52
N ILE A 70 -17.10 0.58 -1.32
CA ILE A 70 -16.61 0.15 0.00
C ILE A 70 -16.55 1.35 0.95
N ALA A 71 -16.00 2.49 0.52
CA ALA A 71 -15.93 3.70 1.32
C ALA A 71 -17.33 4.22 1.73
N ALA A 72 -18.27 4.23 0.79
CA ALA A 72 -19.65 4.64 1.07
C ALA A 72 -20.33 3.73 2.11
N ILE A 73 -20.16 2.41 2.00
CA ILE A 73 -20.70 1.44 2.96
C ILE A 73 -20.08 1.64 4.35
N LEU A 74 -18.75 1.81 4.44
CA LEU A 74 -18.08 2.02 5.71
C LEU A 74 -18.52 3.33 6.39
N ILE A 75 -18.66 4.41 5.63
CA ILE A 75 -19.20 5.68 6.14
C ILE A 75 -20.64 5.48 6.61
N PHE A 76 -21.48 4.82 5.83
CA PHE A 76 -22.86 4.56 6.19
C PHE A 76 -22.99 3.77 7.51
N ILE A 77 -22.22 2.69 7.67
CA ILE A 77 -22.17 1.92 8.91
C ILE A 77 -21.69 2.77 10.08
N PHE A 78 -20.65 3.58 9.89
CA PHE A 78 -20.16 4.50 10.91
C PHE A 78 -21.24 5.48 11.35
N LEU A 79 -21.97 6.08 10.41
CA LEU A 79 -23.08 7.00 10.69
C LEU A 79 -24.21 6.32 11.46
N LEU A 80 -24.54 5.06 11.15
CA LEU A 80 -25.52 4.28 11.90
C LEU A 80 -25.10 4.03 13.35
N ILE A 81 -23.82 3.71 13.61
CA ILE A 81 -23.32 3.41 14.95
C ILE A 81 -23.43 4.63 15.88
N ILE A 82 -23.15 5.82 15.36
CA ILE A 82 -23.22 7.07 16.16
C ILE A 82 -24.65 7.66 16.22
N GLY A 83 -25.63 7.03 15.56
CA GLY A 83 -26.99 7.54 15.47
C GLY A 83 -27.08 8.88 14.72
N PHE A 84 -26.22 9.09 13.72
CA PHE A 84 -26.17 10.35 12.98
C PHE A 84 -27.47 10.56 12.19
N ASP A 85 -28.07 11.73 12.36
CA ASP A 85 -29.28 12.09 11.66
C ASP A 85 -28.98 12.46 10.19
N LEU A 86 -29.29 11.53 9.28
CA LEU A 86 -29.17 11.75 7.83
C LEU A 86 -30.16 12.79 7.30
N SER A 87 -31.19 13.14 8.08
CA SER A 87 -32.21 14.10 7.66
C SER A 87 -31.68 15.52 7.48
N ILE A 88 -30.53 15.84 8.09
CA ILE A 88 -29.83 17.12 7.91
C ILE A 88 -29.48 17.43 6.45
N PHE A 89 -29.39 16.41 5.60
CA PHE A 89 -29.05 16.56 4.19
C PHE A 89 -30.27 16.73 3.28
N PHE A 90 -31.50 16.54 3.77
CA PHE A 90 -32.70 16.73 2.96
C PHE A 90 -33.17 18.19 3.02
N PRO A 91 -33.53 18.81 1.88
CA PRO A 91 -34.15 20.11 1.88
C PRO A 91 -35.51 20.03 2.61
N LYS A 92 -35.78 21.02 3.45
CA LYS A 92 -37.09 21.20 4.09
C LYS A 92 -38.04 21.79 3.05
N GLY A 93 -38.70 20.94 2.26
CA GLY A 93 -39.60 21.35 1.19
C GLY A 93 -40.50 20.20 0.76
#